data_AF-A0A2U3EKG5-F1
#
_entry.id   AF-A0A2U3EKG5-F1
#
_cell.length_a   1.000
_cell.length_b   1.000
_cell.length_c   1.000
_cell.angle_alpha   90.00
_cell.angle_beta   90.00
_cell.angle_gamma   90.00
#
_symmetry.space_group_name_H-M   'P 1'
#
loop_
_entity.id
_entity.type
_entity.pdbx_description
1 polymer ?
#
loop_
_entity_poly.entity_id
_entity_poly.type
_entity_poly.pdbx_seq_one_letter_code
_entity_poly.pdbx_strand_id
1 'polypeptide(L)'
;MDGGGSCPQDGLDGTEVPASGKGAAAARPPDNLHLRSTNVNTHRLCRPTTSSPSIIPSFIRSWHQHPPPPAAPAPILAAAHARTRNGRTGPGACNRPATRTRRHACDDDDADLSDTHTHTPPPQSPVREPPDPLMLSTSSMPRLVLFRLPTKLRRRVRRNRMATLAALAALFFLLVLPLYSIYCVYKPPRFLIGYLRAVYPDVLFEVTTTDKVMALSIDDAPSPHTDDIMSVLRDNDAHATFFVIGSQVDGREPTLEKLVREGHELGNHAMHDESSRALSNDELERQVKQVKEKLVAAYDANHKILPNNYFRPGSGFFSWRMRDMLGNRGFRIVLGSIYPHDPQIPYPSTNAKHILSMAHPGGIIVCHDRRSWTVPMLKIVLPELRRRGYKIVTITDLVKAAEPLGGR
;
A
#
# COMPACT_ATOMS: atom_id res chain seq x y z
N MET A 1 74.16 25.54 -8.93
CA MET A 1 75.28 26.50 -9.03
C MET A 1 74.74 27.72 -9.74
N ASP A 2 75.02 28.88 -9.17
CA ASP A 2 74.48 30.20 -9.49
C ASP A 2 74.82 30.75 -10.89
N GLY A 3 74.04 31.76 -11.29
CA GLY A 3 74.39 32.81 -12.27
C GLY A 3 73.96 32.52 -13.71
N GLY A 4 73.42 33.44 -14.51
CA GLY A 4 73.25 34.89 -14.42
C GLY A 4 73.23 35.49 -15.85
N GLY A 5 72.54 36.63 -16.04
CA GLY A 5 72.59 37.50 -17.24
C GLY A 5 71.60 37.14 -18.36
N SER A 6 70.99 38.04 -19.13
CA SER A 6 71.10 39.50 -19.31
C SER A 6 70.02 39.97 -20.30
N CYS A 7 69.46 41.17 -20.13
CA CYS A 7 68.62 41.92 -21.10
C CYS A 7 69.54 42.66 -22.14
N PRO A 8 69.09 43.33 -23.25
CA PRO A 8 67.87 44.18 -23.34
C PRO A 8 67.11 44.31 -24.70
N GLN A 9 65.91 44.91 -24.58
CA GLN A 9 65.13 45.88 -25.40
C GLN A 9 65.24 45.99 -26.94
N ASP A 10 64.05 46.05 -27.58
CA ASP A 10 63.50 47.08 -28.52
C ASP A 10 62.05 46.64 -28.85
N GLY A 11 60.97 47.42 -28.96
CA GLY A 11 60.69 48.86 -28.92
C GLY A 11 59.44 49.13 -29.79
N LEU A 12 58.34 49.62 -29.17
CA LEU A 12 57.21 50.41 -29.73
C LEU A 12 56.23 49.67 -30.69
N ASP A 13 54.90 49.81 -30.67
CA ASP A 13 54.08 51.03 -30.54
C ASP A 13 52.57 50.72 -30.25
N GLY A 14 51.91 51.66 -29.55
CA GLY A 14 50.48 52.03 -29.46
C GLY A 14 49.39 51.01 -29.00
N THR A 15 48.73 51.12 -27.83
CA THR A 15 47.60 52.04 -27.44
C THR A 15 46.42 52.04 -28.42
N GLU A 16 45.12 51.92 -28.09
CA GLU A 16 44.34 51.97 -26.85
C GLU A 16 42.91 51.42 -27.11
N VAL A 17 42.23 51.07 -26.02
CA VAL A 17 40.84 50.58 -25.78
C VAL A 17 39.84 51.74 -26.12
N PRO A 18 38.48 51.60 -26.37
CA PRO A 18 37.57 51.00 -25.40
C PRO A 18 36.20 50.42 -25.83
N ALA A 19 35.55 49.87 -24.79
CA ALA A 19 34.22 49.26 -24.77
C ALA A 19 33.04 50.23 -24.95
N SER A 20 31.89 49.64 -25.32
CA SER A 20 30.51 49.89 -24.85
C SER A 20 29.48 50.17 -25.96
N GLY A 21 28.25 49.65 -25.76
CA GLY A 21 27.03 50.38 -26.15
C GLY A 21 26.11 49.78 -27.23
N LYS A 22 25.08 49.05 -26.77
CA LYS A 22 23.64 49.05 -27.17
C LYS A 22 23.21 49.40 -28.62
N GLY A 23 22.58 48.42 -29.28
CA GLY A 23 21.18 48.44 -29.78
C GLY A 23 20.80 49.20 -31.06
N ALA A 24 20.13 48.52 -32.01
CA ALA A 24 19.04 49.04 -32.87
C ALA A 24 18.45 47.96 -33.80
N ALA A 25 17.24 48.24 -34.31
CA ALA A 25 16.29 47.34 -34.95
C ALA A 25 16.33 47.31 -36.50
N ALA A 26 15.81 46.19 -37.04
CA ALA A 26 15.00 45.97 -38.26
C ALA A 26 15.19 46.78 -39.57
N ALA A 27 15.40 46.06 -40.68
CA ALA A 27 14.82 46.31 -42.01
C ALA A 27 14.93 45.06 -42.93
N ARG A 28 13.89 44.79 -43.74
CA ARG A 28 13.77 43.71 -44.77
C ARG A 28 14.08 44.27 -46.20
N PRO A 29 13.73 43.57 -47.31
CA PRO A 29 14.43 42.52 -48.09
C PRO A 29 14.75 43.02 -49.54
N PRO A 30 15.05 42.16 -50.55
CA PRO A 30 13.96 41.73 -51.46
C PRO A 30 14.09 40.36 -52.18
N ASP A 31 12.95 39.93 -52.75
CA ASP A 31 12.65 39.27 -54.05
C ASP A 31 13.36 37.97 -54.50
N ASN A 32 12.68 36.83 -54.76
CA ASN A 32 11.58 36.44 -55.69
C ASN A 32 12.11 35.62 -56.88
N LEU A 33 11.69 34.36 -57.02
CA LEU A 33 11.53 33.70 -58.32
C LEU A 33 10.51 32.54 -58.28
N HIS A 34 9.59 32.61 -59.23
CA HIS A 34 8.39 31.80 -59.48
C HIS A 34 8.64 30.48 -60.23
N LEU A 35 7.66 29.55 -60.17
CA LEU A 35 6.89 28.91 -61.29
C LEU A 35 6.21 27.60 -60.80
N ARG A 36 4.87 27.52 -60.61
CA ARG A 36 3.78 27.00 -61.50
C ARG A 36 4.10 25.67 -62.22
N SER A 37 3.40 24.52 -62.02
CA SER A 37 1.99 24.08 -62.17
C SER A 37 1.67 23.42 -63.54
N THR A 38 1.21 22.15 -63.53
CA THR A 38 0.20 21.45 -64.42
C THR A 38 0.05 19.98 -63.97
N ASN A 39 -1.11 19.44 -63.51
CA ASN A 39 -2.26 18.78 -64.21
C ASN A 39 -1.88 17.68 -65.25
N VAL A 40 -2.52 16.49 -65.46
CA VAL A 40 -3.81 15.85 -65.05
C VAL A 40 -3.87 14.37 -65.59
N ASN A 41 -4.89 13.58 -65.19
CA ASN A 41 -5.52 12.33 -65.76
C ASN A 41 -5.02 10.93 -65.30
N THR A 42 -5.80 9.84 -65.10
CA THR A 42 -7.26 9.50 -65.15
C THR A 42 -7.55 8.06 -64.63
N HIS A 43 -8.78 7.84 -64.13
CA HIS A 43 -9.64 6.61 -64.09
C HIS A 43 -9.19 5.26 -63.47
N ARG A 44 -9.95 4.80 -62.45
CA ARG A 44 -10.86 3.62 -62.53
C ARG A 44 -11.77 3.44 -61.31
N LEU A 45 -13.03 3.13 -61.59
CA LEU A 45 -14.11 2.73 -60.67
C LEU A 45 -13.97 1.26 -60.24
N CYS A 46 -14.25 0.97 -58.95
CA CYS A 46 -14.85 -0.30 -58.49
C CYS A 46 -15.46 -0.10 -57.08
N ARG A 47 -16.71 -0.55 -56.89
CA ARG A 47 -17.47 -0.56 -55.61
C ARG A 47 -16.86 -1.55 -54.60
N PRO A 48 -17.11 -1.35 -53.29
CA PRO A 48 -17.72 -2.42 -52.48
C PRO A 48 -18.83 -1.87 -51.56
N THR A 49 -20.06 -2.40 -51.63
CA THR A 49 -20.65 -3.38 -50.68
C THR A 49 -20.70 -2.91 -49.23
N THR A 50 -21.93 -2.65 -48.79
CA THR A 50 -22.37 -2.52 -47.40
C THR A 50 -22.10 -3.80 -46.62
N SER A 51 -21.30 -3.71 -45.56
CA SER A 51 -21.38 -4.58 -44.39
C SER A 51 -20.71 -3.91 -43.20
N SER A 52 -21.50 -3.67 -42.16
CA SER A 52 -21.03 -3.26 -40.84
C SER A 52 -20.09 -4.33 -40.27
N PRO A 53 -18.93 -3.97 -39.68
CA PRO A 53 -18.27 -4.82 -38.72
C PRO A 53 -18.71 -4.42 -37.32
N SER A 54 -19.47 -5.33 -36.70
CA SER A 54 -19.65 -5.44 -35.27
C SER A 54 -18.30 -5.46 -34.57
N ILE A 55 -18.02 -4.41 -33.81
CA ILE A 55 -16.89 -4.36 -32.87
C ILE A 55 -17.28 -5.25 -31.68
N ILE A 56 -16.81 -6.48 -31.67
CA ILE A 56 -16.75 -7.32 -30.47
C ILE A 56 -15.28 -7.67 -30.24
N PRO A 57 -14.65 -7.16 -29.17
CA PRO A 57 -13.28 -7.53 -28.82
C PRO A 57 -13.20 -9.04 -28.54
N SER A 58 -12.15 -9.67 -29.06
CA SER A 58 -11.81 -11.09 -28.95
C SER A 58 -11.45 -11.58 -27.53
N PHE A 59 -11.96 -10.93 -26.48
CA PHE A 59 -11.59 -11.21 -25.09
C PHE A 59 -12.56 -12.16 -24.35
N ILE A 60 -13.61 -12.67 -25.02
CA ILE A 60 -14.57 -13.63 -24.45
C ILE A 60 -14.51 -14.96 -25.23
N ARG A 61 -13.34 -15.60 -25.26
CA ARG A 61 -13.22 -16.99 -25.79
C ARG A 61 -12.20 -17.87 -25.06
N SER A 62 -11.85 -17.53 -23.82
CA SER A 62 -10.90 -18.31 -23.01
C SER A 62 -11.49 -18.82 -21.67
N TRP A 63 -12.79 -18.65 -21.40
CA TRP A 63 -13.37 -18.94 -20.08
C TRP A 63 -14.22 -20.21 -19.98
N HIS A 64 -14.21 -21.09 -20.99
CA HIS A 64 -14.97 -22.34 -20.93
C HIS A 64 -14.30 -23.52 -21.63
N GLN A 65 -13.13 -23.99 -21.16
CA GLN A 65 -12.67 -25.36 -21.45
C GLN A 65 -11.70 -25.89 -20.37
N HIS A 66 -12.11 -26.09 -19.11
CA HIS A 66 -11.43 -27.07 -18.24
C HIS A 66 -12.44 -27.69 -17.25
N PRO A 67 -12.51 -29.03 -17.10
CA PRO A 67 -13.28 -29.67 -16.04
C PRO A 67 -12.60 -29.44 -14.67
N PRO A 68 -13.37 -29.47 -13.56
CA PRO A 68 -12.82 -29.28 -12.22
C PRO A 68 -11.84 -30.41 -11.85
N PRO A 69 -10.79 -30.12 -11.04
CA PRO A 69 -9.86 -31.14 -10.56
C PRO A 69 -10.55 -32.13 -9.61
N PRO A 70 -10.11 -33.41 -9.56
CA PRO A 70 -10.67 -34.39 -8.64
C PRO A 70 -10.40 -34.01 -7.17
N ALA A 71 -11.36 -34.31 -6.31
CA ALA A 71 -11.31 -34.05 -4.88
C ALA A 71 -10.12 -34.78 -4.22
N ALA A 72 -9.38 -34.06 -3.37
CA ALA A 72 -8.31 -34.63 -2.56
C ALA A 72 -8.84 -35.68 -1.57
N PRO A 73 -8.12 -36.80 -1.32
CA PRO A 73 -8.52 -37.78 -0.33
C PRO A 73 -8.42 -37.23 1.10
N ALA A 74 -9.39 -37.61 1.94
CA ALA A 74 -9.47 -37.23 3.34
C ALA A 74 -8.27 -37.72 4.17
N PRO A 75 -7.85 -37.00 5.23
CA PRO A 75 -6.74 -37.43 6.07
C PRO A 75 -7.16 -38.64 6.92
N ILE A 76 -6.34 -39.69 6.84
CA ILE A 76 -6.42 -40.89 7.68
C ILE A 76 -6.06 -40.50 9.12
N LEU A 77 -7.01 -40.69 10.04
CA LEU A 77 -6.80 -40.63 11.49
C LEU A 77 -5.85 -41.77 11.91
N ALA A 78 -4.64 -41.43 12.34
CA ALA A 78 -3.79 -42.36 13.08
C ALA A 78 -4.13 -42.27 14.57
N ALA A 79 -4.80 -43.30 15.07
CA ALA A 79 -5.08 -43.50 16.49
C ALA A 79 -3.79 -43.89 17.23
N ALA A 80 -3.34 -43.05 18.17
CA ALA A 80 -2.30 -43.43 19.14
C ALA A 80 -2.97 -44.11 20.35
N HIS A 81 -2.81 -45.43 20.43
CA HIS A 81 -3.21 -46.23 21.58
C HIS A 81 -2.36 -45.92 22.81
N ALA A 82 -3.04 -45.61 23.91
CA ALA A 82 -2.49 -45.67 25.26
C ALA A 82 -2.07 -47.11 25.60
N ARG A 83 -0.83 -47.29 26.09
CA ARG A 83 -0.43 -48.46 26.89
C ARG A 83 0.10 -47.99 28.23
N THR A 84 -0.59 -48.40 29.27
CA THR A 84 -0.18 -48.34 30.67
C THR A 84 0.57 -49.61 31.09
N ARG A 85 1.47 -49.41 32.07
CA ARG A 85 1.97 -50.31 33.14
C ARG A 85 3.36 -50.94 33.03
N ASN A 86 4.19 -50.42 33.95
CA ASN A 86 4.93 -51.08 35.04
C ASN A 86 6.28 -51.77 34.77
N GLY A 87 7.30 -51.25 35.44
CA GLY A 87 8.56 -51.94 35.76
C GLY A 87 9.50 -51.06 36.59
N ARG A 88 9.60 -51.35 37.90
CA ARG A 88 10.44 -50.69 38.93
C ARG A 88 11.95 -50.79 38.65
N THR A 89 12.72 -49.78 39.04
CA THR A 89 13.84 -49.82 40.03
C THR A 89 14.50 -48.42 40.12
N GLY A 90 14.66 -47.88 41.33
CA GLY A 90 15.35 -46.60 41.61
C GLY A 90 16.82 -46.79 42.03
N PRO A 91 17.44 -45.91 42.85
CA PRO A 91 17.16 -44.50 43.12
C PRO A 91 18.42 -43.59 42.96
N GLY A 92 18.24 -42.26 42.92
CA GLY A 92 19.37 -41.31 42.99
C GLY A 92 18.96 -39.84 43.17
N ALA A 93 19.12 -39.34 44.40
CA ALA A 93 19.33 -37.96 44.88
C ALA A 93 18.60 -36.77 44.19
N CYS A 94 17.62 -36.13 44.82
CA CYS A 94 17.75 -34.97 45.74
C CYS A 94 18.59 -33.79 45.22
N ASN A 95 17.95 -32.71 44.75
CA ASN A 95 17.89 -31.43 45.48
C ASN A 95 17.09 -30.35 44.72
N ARG A 96 16.01 -29.87 45.34
CA ARG A 96 15.47 -28.51 45.19
C ARG A 96 15.94 -27.69 46.40
N PRO A 97 15.97 -26.36 46.27
CA PRO A 97 15.43 -25.57 47.37
C PRO A 97 14.38 -24.56 46.91
N ALA A 98 13.30 -24.53 47.67
CA ALA A 98 12.38 -23.41 47.78
C ALA A 98 12.87 -22.52 48.93
N THR A 99 12.83 -21.19 48.75
CA THR A 99 12.88 -20.17 49.83
C THR A 99 11.83 -19.13 49.45
N ARG A 100 10.69 -19.06 50.15
CA ARG A 100 10.38 -18.40 51.43
C ARG A 100 10.50 -16.86 51.39
N THR A 101 9.35 -16.25 51.12
CA THR A 101 8.70 -15.08 51.73
C THR A 101 9.48 -14.04 52.57
N ARG A 102 9.01 -12.79 52.33
CA ARG A 102 8.91 -11.58 53.17
C ARG A 102 10.06 -10.57 53.14
N ARG A 103 9.62 -9.31 52.95
CA ARG A 103 9.98 -8.00 53.56
C ARG A 103 9.78 -6.93 52.47
N HIS A 104 9.30 -5.71 52.68
CA HIS A 104 8.71 -4.99 53.79
C HIS A 104 7.96 -3.82 53.13
N ALA A 105 6.71 -3.57 53.53
CA ALA A 105 6.09 -2.27 53.35
C ALA A 105 6.59 -1.38 54.51
N CYS A 106 6.93 -0.13 54.19
CA CYS A 106 7.11 0.93 55.18
C CYS A 106 5.88 1.83 55.07
N ASP A 107 5.11 1.86 56.16
CA ASP A 107 4.30 3.00 56.56
C ASP A 107 5.25 4.08 57.11
N ASP A 108 4.89 5.36 56.94
CA ASP A 108 4.88 6.31 58.05
C ASP A 108 4.03 7.53 57.66
N ASP A 109 3.22 7.90 58.64
CA ASP A 109 2.18 8.92 58.68
C ASP A 109 2.73 10.36 58.68
N ASP A 110 1.89 11.31 58.24
CA ASP A 110 1.38 12.41 59.08
C ASP A 110 0.95 13.60 58.21
N ALA A 111 -0.33 13.96 58.28
CA ALA A 111 -0.82 15.34 58.44
C ALA A 111 -2.35 15.37 58.33
N ASP A 112 -2.92 15.25 59.52
CA ASP A 112 -4.20 15.77 59.98
C ASP A 112 -4.63 17.09 59.32
N LEU A 113 -5.86 17.16 58.82
CA LEU A 113 -6.70 18.36 58.83
C LEU A 113 -8.16 17.95 58.58
N SER A 114 -8.88 17.93 59.68
CA SER A 114 -10.33 17.96 59.84
C SER A 114 -11.00 18.99 58.92
N ASP A 115 -12.05 18.57 58.20
CA ASP A 115 -13.30 19.33 58.11
C ASP A 115 -14.44 18.43 57.63
N THR A 116 -15.20 17.96 58.62
CA THR A 116 -16.49 17.28 58.46
C THR A 116 -17.56 18.28 58.02
N HIS A 117 -17.87 18.32 56.73
CA HIS A 117 -19.12 18.91 56.27
C HIS A 117 -20.21 17.85 56.13
N THR A 118 -21.01 17.79 57.19
CA THR A 118 -22.33 17.19 57.28
C THR A 118 -23.25 17.75 56.19
N HIS A 119 -23.56 16.95 55.17
CA HIS A 119 -24.67 17.25 54.27
C HIS A 119 -25.99 16.92 54.96
N THR A 120 -26.56 17.92 55.62
CA THR A 120 -27.96 17.93 56.08
C THR A 120 -28.88 18.05 54.84
N PRO A 121 -29.90 17.19 54.67
CA PRO A 121 -30.89 17.39 53.62
C PRO A 121 -31.76 18.61 53.96
N PRO A 122 -32.18 19.42 52.96
CA PRO A 122 -32.98 20.61 53.19
C PRO A 122 -34.38 20.28 53.76
N PRO A 123 -34.99 21.22 54.50
CA PRO A 123 -36.26 21.02 55.17
C PRO A 123 -37.41 20.78 54.18
N GLN A 124 -38.25 19.81 54.50
CA GLN A 124 -39.48 19.51 53.77
C GLN A 124 -40.44 20.70 53.88
N SER A 125 -40.70 21.35 52.75
CA SER A 125 -41.79 22.33 52.62
C SER A 125 -43.13 21.67 52.96
N PRO A 126 -44.06 22.36 53.64
CA PRO A 126 -45.36 21.80 53.97
C PRO A 126 -46.12 21.49 52.67
N VAL A 127 -46.43 20.22 52.47
CA VAL A 127 -47.30 19.74 51.40
C VAL A 127 -48.66 20.37 51.64
N ARG A 128 -49.07 21.31 50.77
CA ARG A 128 -50.47 21.71 50.65
C ARG A 128 -51.24 20.49 50.15
N GLU A 129 -52.13 19.96 50.99
CA GLU A 129 -53.15 19.01 50.56
C GLU A 129 -53.98 19.65 49.43
N PRO A 130 -54.08 19.02 48.25
CA PRO A 130 -55.07 19.43 47.28
C PRO A 130 -56.47 19.07 47.84
N PRO A 131 -57.48 19.95 47.67
CA PRO A 131 -58.83 19.66 48.12
C PRO A 131 -59.36 18.41 47.43
N ASP A 132 -60.14 17.62 48.18
CA ASP A 132 -60.82 16.40 47.77
C ASP A 132 -61.25 16.42 46.30
N PRO A 133 -60.89 15.41 45.49
CA PRO A 133 -61.50 15.26 44.20
C PRO A 133 -62.98 14.97 44.44
N LEU A 134 -63.80 15.98 44.18
CA LEU A 134 -65.22 15.86 43.87
C LEU A 134 -65.43 14.52 43.15
N MET A 135 -66.23 13.66 43.78
CA MET A 135 -66.72 12.38 43.28
C MET A 135 -67.38 12.56 41.91
N LEU A 136 -66.57 12.70 40.87
CA LEU A 136 -66.96 12.45 39.50
C LEU A 136 -66.99 10.94 39.39
N SER A 137 -68.19 10.40 39.68
CA SER A 137 -68.72 9.12 39.23
C SER A 137 -67.86 8.58 38.08
N THR A 138 -66.92 7.70 38.42
CA THR A 138 -66.28 6.85 37.43
C THR A 138 -67.34 5.85 37.00
N SER A 139 -68.26 6.32 36.15
CA SER A 139 -68.99 5.47 35.24
C SER A 139 -67.93 4.59 34.62
N SER A 140 -67.93 3.33 35.01
CA SER A 140 -67.11 2.29 34.44
C SER A 140 -67.42 2.28 32.95
N MET A 141 -66.68 3.08 32.18
CA MET A 141 -66.70 3.03 30.74
C MET A 141 -66.32 1.59 30.43
N PRO A 142 -67.23 0.75 29.88
CA PRO A 142 -66.81 -0.54 29.40
C PRO A 142 -65.71 -0.21 28.41
N ARG A 143 -64.49 -0.69 28.70
CA ARG A 143 -63.38 -0.60 27.77
C ARG A 143 -63.86 -1.39 26.56
N LEU A 144 -64.49 -0.70 25.61
CA LEU A 144 -64.99 -1.29 24.38
C LEU A 144 -63.74 -1.81 23.71
N VAL A 145 -63.49 -3.11 23.90
CA VAL A 145 -62.49 -3.87 23.15
C VAL A 145 -63.09 -4.02 21.76
N LEU A 146 -63.21 -2.90 21.05
CA LEU A 146 -63.63 -2.82 19.67
C LEU A 146 -62.56 -3.56 18.88
N PHE A 147 -62.93 -4.80 18.53
CA PHE A 147 -62.19 -5.74 17.71
C PHE A 147 -60.82 -6.17 18.27
N ARG A 148 -60.83 -7.09 19.26
CA ARG A 148 -59.74 -8.07 19.36
C ARG A 148 -59.73 -8.90 18.06
N LEU A 149 -58.92 -8.47 17.09
CA LEU A 149 -58.60 -9.26 15.89
C LEU A 149 -58.38 -10.73 16.31
N PRO A 150 -59.04 -11.71 15.63
CA PRO A 150 -58.88 -13.11 15.96
C PRO A 150 -57.40 -13.45 16.09
N THR A 151 -57.01 -14.21 17.11
CA THR A 151 -55.59 -14.54 17.39
C THR A 151 -54.88 -15.10 16.16
N LYS A 152 -55.60 -15.85 15.31
CA LYS A 152 -55.15 -16.32 13.99
C LYS A 152 -54.83 -15.19 13.00
N LEU A 153 -55.65 -14.13 12.93
CA LEU A 153 -55.40 -12.97 12.07
C LEU A 153 -54.21 -12.14 12.57
N ARG A 154 -54.06 -11.92 13.89
CA ARG A 154 -52.87 -11.26 14.47
C ARG A 154 -51.59 -12.05 14.20
N ARG A 155 -51.63 -13.39 14.32
CA ARG A 155 -50.51 -14.28 13.97
C ARG A 155 -50.17 -14.19 12.47
N ARG A 156 -51.16 -14.14 11.58
CA ARG A 156 -50.95 -13.98 10.13
C ARG A 156 -50.33 -12.63 9.78
N VAL A 157 -50.83 -11.53 10.34
CA VAL A 157 -50.27 -10.18 10.13
C VAL A 157 -48.85 -10.09 10.68
N ARG A 158 -48.59 -10.61 11.89
CA ARG A 158 -47.24 -10.68 12.45
C ARG A 158 -46.30 -11.52 11.58
N ARG A 159 -46.74 -12.69 11.10
CA ARG A 159 -45.96 -13.55 10.21
C ARG A 159 -45.65 -12.86 8.88
N ASN A 160 -46.62 -12.17 8.28
CA ASN A 160 -46.41 -11.42 7.04
C ASN A 160 -45.44 -10.26 7.27
N ARG A 161 -45.56 -9.50 8.37
CA ARG A 161 -44.60 -8.44 8.73
C ARG A 161 -43.19 -9.00 8.95
N MET A 162 -43.05 -10.10 9.68
CA MET A 162 -41.75 -10.76 9.88
C MET A 162 -41.18 -11.27 8.56
N ALA A 163 -42.01 -11.83 7.67
CA ALA A 163 -41.59 -12.28 6.35
C ALA A 163 -41.15 -11.09 5.47
N THR A 164 -41.87 -9.96 5.50
CA THR A 164 -41.46 -8.73 4.80
C THR A 164 -40.14 -8.20 5.35
N LEU A 165 -39.98 -8.11 6.68
CA LEU A 165 -38.71 -7.68 7.28
C LEU A 165 -37.55 -8.62 6.92
N ALA A 166 -37.78 -9.93 6.92
CA ALA A 166 -36.78 -10.91 6.51
C ALA A 166 -36.43 -10.78 5.02
N ALA A 167 -37.41 -10.55 4.15
CA ALA A 167 -37.19 -10.33 2.72
C ALA A 167 -36.42 -9.02 2.45
N LEU A 168 -36.75 -7.95 3.17
CA LEU A 168 -36.02 -6.68 3.09
C LEU A 168 -34.58 -6.81 3.61
N ALA A 169 -34.37 -7.54 4.71
CA ALA A 169 -33.04 -7.83 5.20
C ALA A 169 -32.24 -8.68 4.19
N ALA A 170 -32.86 -9.72 3.63
CA ALA A 170 -32.23 -10.54 2.59
C ALA A 170 -31.86 -9.71 1.35
N LEU A 171 -32.75 -8.83 0.90
CA LEU A 171 -32.47 -7.90 -0.20
C LEU A 171 -31.35 -6.92 0.14
N PHE A 172 -31.32 -6.38 1.36
CA PHE A 172 -30.23 -5.52 1.83
C PHE A 172 -28.90 -6.26 1.79
N PHE A 173 -28.80 -7.48 2.32
CA PHE A 173 -27.57 -8.25 2.26
C PHE A 173 -27.20 -8.62 0.82
N LEU A 174 -28.16 -8.96 -0.03
CA LEU A 174 -27.93 -9.27 -1.44
C LEU A 174 -27.34 -8.07 -2.20
N LEU A 175 -27.74 -6.84 -1.88
CA LEU A 175 -27.25 -5.63 -2.55
C LEU A 175 -25.98 -5.07 -1.91
N VAL A 176 -25.90 -5.04 -0.58
CA VAL A 176 -24.81 -4.39 0.15
C VAL A 176 -23.60 -5.30 0.29
N LEU A 177 -23.77 -6.61 0.49
CA LEU A 177 -22.64 -7.51 0.69
C LEU A 177 -21.70 -7.58 -0.52
N PRO A 178 -22.17 -7.65 -1.78
CA PRO A 178 -21.28 -7.62 -2.94
C PRO A 178 -20.56 -6.27 -3.08
N LEU A 179 -21.27 -5.15 -2.89
CA LEU A 179 -20.67 -3.81 -2.95
C LEU A 179 -19.62 -3.60 -1.86
N TYR A 180 -19.92 -4.05 -0.63
CA TYR A 180 -18.98 -4.01 0.47
C TYR A 180 -17.78 -4.94 0.24
N SER A 181 -17.98 -6.10 -0.38
CA SER A 181 -16.89 -7.01 -0.75
C SER A 181 -15.97 -6.37 -1.80
N ILE A 182 -16.53 -5.73 -2.83
CA ILE A 182 -15.76 -4.96 -3.82
C ILE A 182 -15.01 -3.81 -3.13
N TYR A 183 -15.68 -3.11 -2.21
CA TYR A 183 -15.05 -2.04 -1.43
C TYR A 183 -13.90 -2.56 -0.55
N CYS A 184 -14.01 -3.76 0.05
CA CYS A 184 -12.91 -4.38 0.79
C CYS A 184 -11.73 -4.75 -0.11
N VAL A 185 -11.96 -5.09 -1.38
CA VAL A 185 -10.88 -5.31 -2.36
C VAL A 185 -10.24 -3.98 -2.76
N TYR A 186 -11.06 -2.94 -2.97
CA TYR A 186 -10.58 -1.61 -3.32
C TYR A 186 -9.78 -0.98 -2.16
N LYS A 187 -10.33 -1.04 -0.94
CA LYS A 187 -9.75 -0.51 0.29
C LYS A 187 -9.71 -1.61 1.37
N PRO A 188 -8.68 -2.46 1.38
CA PRO A 188 -8.52 -3.51 2.37
C PRO A 188 -8.57 -2.95 3.80
N PRO A 189 -9.41 -3.51 4.69
CA PRO A 189 -9.45 -3.04 6.06
C PRO A 189 -8.15 -3.39 6.78
N ARG A 190 -7.67 -2.51 7.67
CA ARG A 190 -6.38 -2.68 8.36
C ARG A 190 -6.24 -4.01 9.09
N PHE A 191 -7.32 -4.52 9.69
CA PHE A 191 -7.28 -5.80 10.40
C PHE A 191 -6.97 -6.97 9.46
N LEU A 192 -7.32 -6.89 8.17
CA LEU A 192 -6.99 -7.92 7.19
C LEU A 192 -5.49 -7.93 6.91
N ILE A 193 -4.87 -6.75 6.77
CA ILE A 193 -3.42 -6.62 6.63
C ILE A 193 -2.71 -7.14 7.88
N GLY A 194 -3.22 -6.80 9.07
CA GLY A 194 -2.72 -7.33 10.34
C GLY A 194 -2.80 -8.85 10.45
N TYR A 195 -3.91 -9.44 9.98
CA TYR A 195 -4.08 -10.89 9.88
C TYR A 195 -3.09 -11.52 8.92
N LEU A 196 -2.94 -10.97 7.70
CA LEU A 196 -1.97 -11.47 6.71
C LEU A 196 -0.55 -11.43 7.24
N ARG A 197 -0.16 -10.36 7.95
CA ARG A 197 1.14 -10.26 8.61
C ARG A 197 1.35 -11.35 9.67
N ALA A 198 0.31 -11.67 10.45
CA ALA A 198 0.39 -12.73 11.45
C ALA A 198 0.52 -14.13 10.81
N VAL A 199 -0.15 -14.35 9.68
CA VAL A 199 -0.08 -15.62 8.93
C VAL A 199 1.24 -15.75 8.16
N TYR A 200 1.78 -14.65 7.65
CA TYR A 200 2.99 -14.58 6.83
C TYR A 200 4.00 -13.57 7.41
N PRO A 201 4.63 -13.88 8.56
CA PRO A 201 5.54 -12.95 9.23
C PRO A 201 6.81 -12.63 8.43
N ASP A 202 7.18 -13.52 7.52
CA ASP A 202 8.32 -13.40 6.61
C ASP A 202 8.01 -12.53 5.37
N VAL A 203 6.75 -12.19 5.12
CA VAL A 203 6.31 -11.31 4.03
C VAL A 203 6.06 -9.90 4.57
N LEU A 204 6.66 -8.90 3.94
CA LEU A 204 6.55 -7.52 4.38
C LEU A 204 5.33 -6.83 3.73
N PHE A 205 4.34 -6.47 4.55
CA PHE A 205 3.17 -5.68 4.12
C PHE A 205 3.20 -4.24 4.67
N GLU A 206 3.56 -4.12 5.94
CA GLU A 206 3.73 -2.88 6.72
C GLU A 206 4.65 -3.20 7.92
N VAL A 207 5.20 -2.18 8.56
CA VAL A 207 5.91 -2.30 9.84
C VAL A 207 5.06 -1.71 10.97
N THR A 208 5.21 -2.23 12.20
CA THR A 208 4.53 -1.62 13.36
C THR A 208 5.41 -0.52 13.93
N THR A 209 4.95 0.72 13.84
CA THR A 209 5.59 1.87 14.48
C THR A 209 4.55 2.95 14.78
N THR A 210 4.83 3.80 15.76
CA THR A 210 4.07 5.03 16.02
C THR A 210 4.67 6.23 15.29
N ASP A 211 5.90 6.10 14.80
CA ASP A 211 6.59 7.17 14.10
C ASP A 211 5.93 7.41 12.74
N LYS A 212 5.75 8.67 12.37
CA LYS A 212 5.20 9.05 11.07
C LYS A 212 6.24 8.86 9.96
N VAL A 213 6.60 7.62 9.71
CA VAL A 213 7.49 7.18 8.64
C VAL A 213 6.76 6.15 7.78
N MET A 214 6.92 6.26 6.47
CA MET A 214 6.30 5.37 5.49
C MET A 214 7.30 5.08 4.37
N ALA A 215 7.18 3.90 3.76
CA ALA A 215 7.95 3.59 2.56
C ALA A 215 7.13 3.87 1.31
N LEU A 216 7.78 4.39 0.28
CA LEU A 216 7.25 4.42 -1.07
C LEU A 216 8.01 3.40 -1.91
N SER A 217 7.27 2.61 -2.67
CA SER A 217 7.82 1.68 -3.65
C SER A 217 7.23 1.90 -5.03
N ILE A 218 8.08 1.80 -6.05
CA ILE A 218 7.76 2.02 -7.45
C ILE A 218 8.06 0.74 -8.24
N ASP A 219 7.04 0.10 -8.80
CA ASP A 219 7.17 -1.14 -9.56
C ASP A 219 7.39 -0.89 -11.05
N ASP A 220 7.81 -1.93 -11.75
CA ASP A 220 8.05 -1.96 -13.19
C ASP A 220 9.18 -1.05 -13.70
N ALA A 221 10.09 -0.65 -12.81
CA ALA A 221 11.23 0.19 -13.16
C ALA A 221 12.30 -0.60 -13.96
N PRO A 222 13.18 0.09 -14.72
CA PRO A 222 13.10 1.48 -15.12
C PRO A 222 12.21 1.69 -16.36
N SER A 223 11.74 2.92 -16.57
CA SER A 223 10.98 3.37 -17.74
C SER A 223 11.37 4.79 -18.16
N PRO A 224 10.85 5.32 -19.29
CA PRO A 224 11.03 6.72 -19.65
C PRO A 224 10.54 7.72 -18.58
N HIS A 225 9.71 7.29 -17.63
CA HIS A 225 9.21 8.14 -16.54
C HIS A 225 10.08 8.12 -15.29
N THR A 226 11.06 7.21 -15.17
CA THR A 226 11.86 7.04 -13.95
C THR A 226 12.56 8.33 -13.54
N ASP A 227 13.12 9.06 -14.51
CA ASP A 227 13.80 10.35 -14.25
C ASP A 227 12.86 11.43 -13.72
N ASP A 228 11.64 11.51 -14.25
CA ASP A 228 10.63 12.46 -13.77
C ASP A 228 10.13 12.09 -12.37
N ILE A 229 10.01 10.78 -12.08
CA ILE A 229 9.67 10.28 -10.74
C ILE A 229 10.77 10.67 -9.75
N MET A 230 12.05 10.43 -10.08
CA MET A 230 13.18 10.85 -9.25
C MET A 230 13.19 12.36 -9.00
N SER A 231 12.87 13.18 -10.01
CA SER A 231 12.75 14.62 -9.81
C SER A 231 11.70 14.99 -8.77
N VAL A 232 10.49 14.39 -8.85
CA VAL A 232 9.42 14.65 -7.89
C VAL A 232 9.78 14.15 -6.48
N LEU A 233 10.49 13.03 -6.36
CA LEU A 233 11.00 12.53 -5.08
C LEU A 233 12.00 13.51 -4.45
N ARG A 234 12.97 13.98 -5.24
CA ARG A 234 13.99 14.95 -4.80
C ARG A 234 13.37 16.28 -4.36
N ASP A 235 12.40 16.80 -5.11
CA ASP A 235 11.69 18.05 -4.76
C ASP A 235 10.93 17.94 -3.42
N ASN A 236 10.68 16.71 -2.95
CA ASN A 236 9.97 16.43 -1.71
C ASN A 236 10.84 15.86 -0.59
N ASP A 237 12.16 15.80 -0.77
CA ASP A 237 13.11 15.19 0.20
C ASP A 237 12.69 13.75 0.56
N ALA A 238 12.32 12.98 -0.46
CA ALA A 238 11.82 11.61 -0.34
C ALA A 238 12.74 10.62 -1.06
N HIS A 239 12.87 9.43 -0.48
CA HIS A 239 13.49 8.28 -1.15
C HIS A 239 12.46 7.14 -1.28
N ALA A 240 12.62 6.32 -2.32
CA ALA A 240 11.73 5.20 -2.62
C ALA A 240 12.54 3.94 -2.97
N THR A 241 11.87 2.79 -2.92
CA THR A 241 12.41 1.51 -3.40
C THR A 241 11.83 1.17 -4.77
N PHE A 242 12.67 1.05 -5.79
CA PHE A 242 12.27 0.74 -7.16
C PHE A 242 12.41 -0.76 -7.43
N PHE A 243 11.29 -1.43 -7.68
CA PHE A 243 11.28 -2.84 -8.07
C PHE A 243 11.52 -2.98 -9.57
N VAL A 244 12.66 -3.56 -9.91
CA VAL A 244 13.21 -3.58 -11.27
C VAL A 244 12.77 -4.83 -12.02
N ILE A 245 12.23 -4.64 -13.23
CA ILE A 245 12.02 -5.70 -14.20
C ILE A 245 13.30 -5.84 -15.04
N GLY A 246 13.91 -7.02 -15.03
CA GLY A 246 15.21 -7.26 -15.66
C GLY A 246 15.27 -6.91 -17.16
N SER A 247 14.21 -7.26 -17.90
CA SER A 247 14.11 -6.96 -19.34
C SER A 247 13.98 -5.48 -19.67
N GLN A 248 13.76 -4.61 -18.67
CA GLN A 248 13.72 -3.15 -18.85
C GLN A 248 15.09 -2.48 -18.60
N VAL A 249 16.09 -3.23 -18.15
CA VAL A 249 17.40 -2.67 -17.77
C VAL A 249 18.29 -2.43 -18.97
N ASP A 250 18.22 -3.26 -20.02
CA ASP A 250 19.14 -3.19 -21.15
C ASP A 250 19.08 -1.80 -21.83
N GLY A 251 20.20 -1.08 -21.83
CA GLY A 251 20.31 0.30 -22.33
C GLY A 251 19.83 1.38 -21.34
N ARG A 252 19.43 0.99 -20.13
CA ARG A 252 19.01 1.87 -19.01
C ARG A 252 19.83 1.62 -17.75
N GLU A 253 20.97 0.95 -17.84
CA GLU A 253 21.92 0.75 -16.74
C GLU A 253 22.30 2.08 -16.05
N PRO A 254 22.59 3.18 -16.76
CA PRO A 254 22.88 4.47 -16.13
C PRO A 254 21.72 5.02 -15.29
N THR A 255 20.47 4.62 -15.60
CA THR A 255 19.30 5.01 -14.81
C THR A 255 19.29 4.31 -13.45
N LEU A 256 19.65 3.02 -13.40
CA LEU A 256 19.80 2.28 -12.13
C LEU A 256 20.93 2.85 -11.28
N GLU A 257 22.07 3.16 -11.90
CA GLU A 257 23.19 3.78 -11.21
C GLU A 257 22.79 5.15 -10.62
N LYS A 258 22.02 5.94 -11.38
CA LYS A 258 21.48 7.22 -10.91
C LYS A 258 20.51 7.05 -9.74
N LEU A 259 19.60 6.07 -9.79
CA LEU A 259 18.71 5.73 -8.68
C LEU A 259 19.51 5.49 -7.39
N VAL A 260 20.54 4.64 -7.46
CA VAL A 260 21.41 4.33 -6.31
C VAL A 260 22.21 5.54 -5.84
N ARG A 261 22.72 6.36 -6.77
CA ARG A 261 23.45 7.60 -6.46
C ARG A 261 22.59 8.61 -5.71
N GLU A 262 21.32 8.76 -6.12
CA GLU A 262 20.33 9.66 -5.49
C GLU A 262 19.71 9.08 -4.20
N GLY A 263 20.20 7.94 -3.71
CA GLY A 263 19.80 7.37 -2.42
C GLY A 263 18.51 6.55 -2.47
N HIS A 264 18.03 6.22 -3.66
CA HIS A 264 16.94 5.27 -3.83
C HIS A 264 17.44 3.83 -3.68
N GLU A 265 16.54 2.95 -3.29
CA GLU A 265 16.82 1.53 -3.15
C GLU A 265 16.31 0.76 -4.38
N LEU A 266 16.99 -0.31 -4.78
CA LEU A 266 16.52 -1.22 -5.83
C LEU A 266 16.03 -2.54 -5.22
N GLY A 267 14.90 -3.02 -5.72
CA GLY A 267 14.33 -4.34 -5.45
C GLY A 267 14.13 -5.15 -6.74
N ASN A 268 13.85 -6.43 -6.60
CA ASN A 268 13.72 -7.36 -7.73
C ASN A 268 12.25 -7.59 -8.10
N HIS A 269 11.89 -7.43 -9.38
CA HIS A 269 10.55 -7.68 -9.92
C HIS A 269 10.55 -8.75 -11.04
N ALA A 270 11.46 -9.72 -10.96
CA ALA A 270 11.66 -10.76 -11.97
C ALA A 270 12.04 -10.21 -13.37
N MET A 271 12.19 -11.08 -14.36
CA MET A 271 12.71 -10.65 -15.67
C MET A 271 11.66 -9.97 -16.54
N HIS A 272 10.39 -10.35 -16.41
CA HIS A 272 9.30 -9.88 -17.26
C HIS A 272 8.07 -9.49 -16.44
N ASP A 273 7.22 -8.63 -17.02
CA ASP A 273 5.91 -8.27 -16.47
C ASP A 273 4.94 -9.45 -16.63
N GLU A 274 5.07 -10.43 -15.75
CA GLU A 274 4.27 -11.66 -15.74
C GLU A 274 3.95 -12.13 -14.33
N SER A 275 2.97 -13.03 -14.20
CA SER A 275 2.62 -13.61 -12.91
C SER A 275 3.73 -14.53 -12.41
N SER A 276 4.54 -14.05 -11.45
CA SER A 276 5.62 -14.86 -10.87
C SER A 276 5.11 -16.17 -10.27
N ARG A 277 3.83 -16.22 -9.84
CA ARG A 277 3.20 -17.43 -9.26
C ARG A 277 2.99 -18.53 -10.29
N ALA A 278 2.88 -18.17 -11.56
CA ALA A 278 2.72 -19.11 -12.67
C ALA A 278 4.05 -19.76 -13.09
N LEU A 279 5.19 -19.18 -12.70
CA LEU A 279 6.51 -19.70 -13.05
C LEU A 279 6.88 -20.95 -12.24
N SER A 280 7.64 -21.86 -12.86
CA SER A 280 8.30 -22.95 -12.15
C SER A 280 9.36 -22.39 -11.18
N ASN A 281 9.83 -23.22 -10.23
CA ASN A 281 10.89 -22.80 -9.31
C ASN A 281 12.16 -22.44 -10.07
N ASP A 282 12.59 -23.30 -10.99
CA ASP A 282 13.83 -23.13 -11.75
C ASP A 282 13.80 -21.86 -12.61
N GLU A 283 12.65 -21.59 -13.24
CA GLU A 283 12.45 -20.39 -14.03
C GLU A 283 12.52 -19.13 -13.16
N LEU A 284 11.76 -19.10 -12.06
CA LEU A 284 11.75 -17.96 -11.15
C LEU A 284 13.12 -17.74 -10.51
N GLU A 285 13.82 -18.79 -10.10
CA GLU A 285 15.18 -18.72 -9.54
C GLU A 285 16.17 -18.16 -10.56
N ARG A 286 16.11 -18.62 -11.82
CA ARG A 286 16.94 -18.07 -12.90
C ARG A 286 16.66 -16.58 -13.11
N GLN A 287 15.39 -16.19 -13.20
CA GLN A 287 15.00 -14.79 -13.41
C GLN A 287 15.47 -13.91 -12.25
N VAL A 288 15.21 -14.32 -11.01
CA VAL A 288 15.58 -13.56 -9.81
C VAL A 288 17.10 -13.42 -9.69
N LYS A 289 17.87 -14.46 -10.02
CA LYS A 289 19.34 -14.41 -10.04
C LYS A 289 19.86 -13.41 -11.08
N GLN A 290 19.35 -13.45 -12.31
CA GLN A 290 19.75 -12.54 -13.38
C GLN A 290 19.45 -11.07 -13.03
N VAL A 291 18.26 -10.79 -12.49
CA VAL A 291 17.93 -9.43 -12.04
C VAL A 291 18.82 -9.01 -10.88
N LYS A 292 19.07 -9.89 -9.91
CA LYS A 292 19.97 -9.57 -8.79
C LYS A 292 21.37 -9.18 -9.26
N GLU A 293 21.93 -9.87 -10.25
CA GLU A 293 23.23 -9.51 -10.84
C GLU A 293 23.21 -8.09 -11.41
N LYS A 294 22.14 -7.70 -12.12
CA LYS A 294 21.94 -6.33 -12.62
C LYS A 294 21.83 -5.30 -11.48
N LEU A 295 21.12 -5.63 -10.40
CA LEU A 295 21.02 -4.76 -9.23
C LEU A 295 22.38 -4.56 -8.57
N VAL A 296 23.12 -5.64 -8.32
CA VAL A 296 24.45 -5.58 -7.70
C VAL A 296 25.40 -4.72 -8.53
N ALA A 297 25.41 -4.89 -9.86
CA ALA A 297 26.24 -4.07 -10.74
C ALA A 297 25.97 -2.55 -10.60
N ALA A 298 24.71 -2.14 -10.46
CA ALA A 298 24.36 -0.73 -10.27
C ALA A 298 24.83 -0.16 -8.91
N TYR A 299 24.85 -1.00 -7.87
CA TYR A 299 25.40 -0.63 -6.56
C TYR A 299 26.93 -0.58 -6.58
N ASP A 300 27.58 -1.55 -7.22
CA ASP A 300 29.03 -1.62 -7.36
C ASP A 300 29.58 -0.41 -8.13
N ALA A 301 28.89 0.03 -9.19
CA ALA A 301 29.21 1.24 -9.94
C ALA A 301 29.19 2.53 -9.08
N ASN A 302 28.50 2.49 -7.94
CA ASN A 302 28.44 3.57 -6.96
C ASN A 302 29.29 3.30 -5.70
N HIS A 303 30.10 2.23 -5.69
CA HIS A 303 30.85 1.76 -4.52
C HIS A 303 29.96 1.52 -3.28
N LYS A 304 28.72 1.06 -3.51
CA LYS A 304 27.76 0.72 -2.46
C LYS A 304 27.46 -0.77 -2.50
N ILE A 305 26.88 -1.29 -1.42
CA ILE A 305 26.42 -2.67 -1.33
C ILE A 305 24.89 -2.66 -1.41
N LEU A 306 24.30 -3.59 -2.17
CA LEU A 306 22.86 -3.82 -2.19
C LEU A 306 22.40 -4.15 -0.75
N PRO A 307 21.57 -3.30 -0.11
CA PRO A 307 21.29 -3.40 1.33
C PRO A 307 20.47 -4.64 1.69
N ASN A 308 19.53 -5.04 0.83
CA ASN A 308 18.63 -6.15 1.05
C ASN A 308 18.21 -6.81 -0.26
N ASN A 309 17.88 -8.11 -0.21
CA ASN A 309 17.32 -8.85 -1.35
C ASN A 309 15.79 -8.82 -1.30
N TYR A 310 15.19 -7.67 -1.58
CA TYR A 310 13.73 -7.59 -1.69
C TYR A 310 13.24 -8.12 -3.02
N PHE A 311 12.16 -8.91 -2.99
CA PHE A 311 11.47 -9.39 -4.17
C PHE A 311 9.99 -9.01 -4.10
N ARG A 312 9.46 -8.44 -5.18
CA ARG A 312 8.02 -8.25 -5.34
C ARG A 312 7.50 -9.21 -6.41
N PRO A 313 6.52 -10.09 -6.09
CA PRO A 313 5.90 -10.95 -7.08
C PRO A 313 5.09 -10.15 -8.09
N GLY A 314 5.25 -10.46 -9.38
CA GLY A 314 4.37 -9.95 -10.42
C GLY A 314 2.91 -10.33 -10.12
N SER A 315 1.98 -9.41 -10.43
CA SER A 315 0.57 -9.47 -10.02
C SER A 315 0.29 -9.42 -8.51
N GLY A 316 1.29 -9.28 -7.64
CA GLY A 316 1.11 -9.15 -6.19
C GLY A 316 0.69 -10.43 -5.45
N PHE A 317 0.68 -11.59 -6.12
CA PHE A 317 0.34 -12.88 -5.53
C PHE A 317 1.56 -13.78 -5.39
N PHE A 318 1.67 -14.46 -4.26
CA PHE A 318 2.68 -15.49 -4.01
C PHE A 318 2.03 -16.84 -3.67
N SER A 319 2.85 -17.89 -3.63
CA SER A 319 2.47 -19.23 -3.16
C SER A 319 3.45 -19.71 -2.11
N TRP A 320 3.07 -20.69 -1.28
CA TRP A 320 3.97 -21.31 -0.30
C TRP A 320 5.27 -21.79 -0.94
N ARG A 321 5.18 -22.50 -2.08
CA ARG A 321 6.33 -22.93 -2.88
C ARG A 321 7.27 -21.78 -3.22
N MET A 322 6.74 -20.69 -3.76
CA MET A 322 7.52 -19.51 -4.14
C MET A 322 8.19 -18.87 -2.93
N ARG A 323 7.42 -18.68 -1.85
CA ARG A 323 7.90 -18.07 -0.61
C ARG A 323 9.05 -18.84 -0.01
N ASP A 324 8.90 -20.16 0.10
CA ASP A 324 9.93 -21.03 0.66
C ASP A 324 11.17 -21.05 -0.24
N MET A 325 11.00 -21.10 -1.57
CA MET A 325 12.11 -21.02 -2.53
C MET A 325 12.87 -19.70 -2.39
N LEU A 326 12.19 -18.56 -2.41
CA LEU A 326 12.82 -17.24 -2.30
C LEU A 326 13.49 -17.04 -0.93
N GLY A 327 12.81 -17.43 0.15
CA GLY A 327 13.34 -17.35 1.51
C GLY A 327 14.63 -18.15 1.68
N ASN A 328 14.67 -19.37 1.15
CA ASN A 328 15.87 -20.22 1.16
C ASN A 328 17.04 -19.65 0.34
N ARG A 329 16.81 -18.61 -0.47
CA ARG A 329 17.81 -17.89 -1.30
C ARG A 329 18.14 -16.52 -0.71
N GLY A 330 17.65 -16.25 0.49
CA GLY A 330 17.87 -14.99 1.21
C GLY A 330 17.07 -13.82 0.66
N PHE A 331 15.98 -14.07 -0.09
CA PHE A 331 15.06 -13.03 -0.52
C PHE A 331 13.90 -12.87 0.45
N ARG A 332 13.47 -11.62 0.65
CA ARG A 332 12.26 -11.31 1.40
C ARG A 332 11.19 -10.81 0.44
N ILE A 333 10.00 -11.41 0.49
CA ILE A 333 8.86 -10.95 -0.30
C ILE A 333 8.35 -9.64 0.30
N VAL A 334 8.20 -8.62 -0.54
CA VAL A 334 7.63 -7.33 -0.15
C VAL A 334 6.39 -7.02 -0.98
N LEU A 335 5.29 -6.85 -0.27
CA LEU A 335 4.03 -6.32 -0.79
C LEU A 335 3.86 -4.90 -0.26
N GLY A 336 2.62 -4.47 -0.05
CA GLY A 336 2.33 -3.21 0.62
C GLY A 336 0.95 -3.21 1.23
N SER A 337 0.75 -2.33 2.20
CA SER A 337 -0.51 -2.07 2.87
C SER A 337 -1.35 -1.00 2.17
N ILE A 338 -0.77 -0.26 1.23
CA ILE A 338 -1.39 0.89 0.54
C ILE A 338 -1.20 0.70 -0.96
N TYR A 339 -2.24 0.24 -1.64
CA TYR A 339 -2.26 -0.01 -3.08
C TYR A 339 -3.35 0.84 -3.75
N PRO A 340 -2.99 1.79 -4.64
CA PRO A 340 -3.94 2.70 -5.27
C PRO A 340 -4.74 2.11 -6.44
N HIS A 341 -4.39 0.90 -6.91
CA HIS A 341 -4.87 0.35 -8.18
C HIS A 341 -4.48 1.23 -9.38
N ASP A 342 -3.30 1.85 -9.34
CA ASP A 342 -2.84 2.75 -10.40
C ASP A 342 -2.58 2.08 -11.76
N PRO A 343 -2.33 0.77 -11.91
CA PRO A 343 -2.36 0.13 -13.22
C PRO A 343 -3.74 0.10 -13.86
N GLN A 344 -4.80 0.06 -13.05
CA GLN A 344 -6.19 -0.09 -13.52
C GLN A 344 -6.92 1.26 -13.60
N ILE A 345 -6.53 2.24 -12.78
CA ILE A 345 -7.21 3.53 -12.65
C ILE A 345 -6.29 4.64 -13.16
N PRO A 346 -6.47 5.15 -14.39
CA PRO A 346 -5.59 6.17 -15.00
C PRO A 346 -5.90 7.60 -14.53
N TYR A 347 -6.37 7.78 -13.29
CA TYR A 347 -6.78 9.07 -12.75
C TYR A 347 -5.91 9.46 -11.54
N PRO A 348 -4.91 10.34 -11.74
CA PRO A 348 -3.91 10.63 -10.70
C PRO A 348 -4.52 11.21 -9.42
N SER A 349 -5.55 12.06 -9.54
CA SER A 349 -6.22 12.67 -8.39
C SER A 349 -7.04 11.66 -7.57
N THR A 350 -7.65 10.66 -8.23
CA THR A 350 -8.37 9.57 -7.58
C THR A 350 -7.39 8.68 -6.81
N ASN A 351 -6.31 8.27 -7.46
CA ASN A 351 -5.27 7.44 -6.84
C ASN A 351 -4.62 8.17 -5.66
N ALA A 352 -4.31 9.46 -5.81
CA ALA A 352 -3.76 10.28 -4.73
C ALA A 352 -4.71 10.33 -3.52
N LYS A 353 -6.00 10.65 -3.72
CA LYS A 353 -7.01 10.63 -2.65
C LYS A 353 -7.09 9.26 -1.97
N HIS A 354 -7.00 8.20 -2.76
CA HIS A 354 -7.07 6.84 -2.24
C HIS A 354 -5.88 6.49 -1.35
N ILE A 355 -4.64 6.75 -1.80
CA ILE A 355 -3.40 6.61 -1.01
C ILE A 355 -3.52 7.40 0.29
N LEU A 356 -3.87 8.68 0.19
CA LEU A 356 -3.98 9.56 1.34
C LEU A 356 -5.07 9.15 2.32
N SER A 357 -6.12 8.44 1.87
CA SER A 357 -7.18 7.89 2.73
C SER A 357 -6.76 6.62 3.48
N MET A 358 -5.64 6.02 3.08
CA MET A 358 -5.06 4.80 3.67
C MET A 358 -3.74 5.08 4.38
N ALA A 359 -3.19 6.30 4.32
CA ALA A 359 -1.91 6.66 4.93
C ALA A 359 -1.91 6.45 6.45
N HIS A 360 -0.85 5.81 6.96
CA HIS A 360 -0.67 5.47 8.37
C HIS A 360 0.82 5.22 8.67
N PRO A 361 1.28 5.38 9.93
CA PRO A 361 2.63 5.01 10.37
C PRO A 361 3.00 3.59 9.99
N GLY A 362 4.19 3.39 9.41
CA GLY A 362 4.68 2.07 9.05
C GLY A 362 4.16 1.51 7.72
N GLY A 363 3.28 2.24 7.01
CA GLY A 363 2.70 1.79 5.76
C GLY A 363 3.68 1.77 4.59
N ILE A 364 3.50 0.81 3.68
CA ILE A 364 4.23 0.72 2.41
C ILE A 364 3.27 1.06 1.26
N ILE A 365 3.60 2.11 0.52
CA ILE A 365 2.86 2.57 -0.67
C ILE A 365 3.43 1.87 -1.90
N VAL A 366 2.55 1.34 -2.74
CA VAL A 366 2.89 0.68 -4.02
C VAL A 366 2.37 1.53 -5.18
N CYS A 367 3.25 2.01 -6.04
CA CYS A 367 2.91 2.71 -7.29
C CYS A 367 3.72 2.09 -8.45
N HIS A 368 3.46 2.46 -9.70
CA HIS A 368 4.15 1.89 -10.87
C HIS A 368 4.84 2.96 -11.72
N ASP A 369 6.06 2.67 -12.21
CA ASP A 369 6.89 3.58 -13.00
C ASP A 369 6.26 3.84 -14.39
N ARG A 370 5.81 2.78 -15.05
CA ARG A 370 5.39 2.75 -16.47
C ARG A 370 4.02 3.38 -16.73
N ARG A 371 3.63 4.38 -15.94
CA ARG A 371 2.33 5.05 -16.02
C ARG A 371 2.54 6.56 -16.11
N SER A 372 2.00 7.19 -17.16
CA SER A 372 2.08 8.64 -17.36
C SER A 372 1.40 9.45 -16.24
N TRP A 373 0.51 8.80 -15.47
CA TRP A 373 -0.17 9.40 -14.33
C TRP A 373 0.55 9.24 -12.99
N THR A 374 1.68 8.52 -12.90
CA THR A 374 2.40 8.35 -11.62
C THR A 374 3.03 9.65 -11.16
N VAL A 375 3.73 10.36 -12.05
CA VAL A 375 4.33 11.67 -11.75
C VAL A 375 3.29 12.69 -11.24
N PRO A 376 2.17 12.97 -11.94
CA PRO A 376 1.17 13.90 -11.44
C PRO A 376 0.47 13.42 -10.16
N MET A 377 0.34 12.10 -9.95
CA MET A 377 -0.15 11.55 -8.69
C MET A 377 0.82 11.86 -7.53
N LEU A 378 2.12 11.60 -7.71
CA LEU A 378 3.13 11.83 -6.68
C LEU A 378 3.28 13.31 -6.33
N LYS A 379 3.09 14.22 -7.30
CA LYS A 379 3.02 15.67 -7.07
C LYS A 379 1.89 16.10 -6.13
N ILE A 380 0.86 15.27 -5.95
CA ILE A 380 -0.23 15.49 -4.98
C ILE A 380 0.08 14.77 -3.65
N VAL A 381 0.50 13.51 -3.74
CA VAL A 381 0.68 12.64 -2.57
C VAL A 381 1.81 13.12 -1.67
N LEU A 382 3.00 13.37 -2.22
CA LEU A 382 4.20 13.64 -1.40
C LEU A 382 4.09 14.94 -0.59
N PRO A 383 3.66 16.09 -1.16
CA PRO A 383 3.51 17.31 -0.37
C PRO A 383 2.47 17.16 0.74
N GLU A 384 1.37 16.44 0.48
CA GLU A 384 0.32 16.23 1.47
C GLU A 384 0.75 15.28 2.59
N LEU A 385 1.51 14.21 2.29
CA LEU A 385 2.09 13.33 3.31
C LEU A 385 3.09 14.10 4.18
N ARG A 386 3.97 14.90 3.56
CA ARG A 386 4.90 15.79 4.28
C ARG A 386 4.15 16.78 5.18
N ARG A 387 3.08 17.41 4.68
CA ARG A 387 2.21 18.31 5.47
C ARG A 387 1.57 17.62 6.68
N ARG A 388 1.24 16.33 6.56
CA ARG A 388 0.73 15.51 7.68
C ARG A 388 1.82 15.04 8.65
N GLY A 389 3.08 15.35 8.38
CA GLY A 389 4.25 15.02 9.19
C GLY A 389 4.85 13.65 8.87
N TYR A 390 4.53 13.05 7.71
CA TYR A 390 5.15 11.79 7.30
C TYR A 390 6.51 12.03 6.61
N LYS A 391 7.51 11.23 6.99
CA LYS A 391 8.75 11.06 6.24
C LYS A 391 8.62 9.88 5.28
N ILE A 392 8.98 10.08 4.01
CA ILE A 392 8.94 9.05 2.98
C ILE A 392 10.35 8.52 2.73
N VAL A 393 10.55 7.23 2.97
CA VAL A 393 11.86 6.57 2.97
C VAL A 393 11.87 5.30 2.13
N THR A 394 13.05 4.68 1.97
CA THR A 394 13.19 3.35 1.39
C THR A 394 12.57 2.28 2.30
N ILE A 395 12.27 1.09 1.77
CA ILE A 395 11.76 -0.03 2.56
C ILE A 395 12.79 -0.44 3.62
N THR A 396 14.08 -0.49 3.28
CA THR A 396 15.13 -0.78 4.27
C THR A 396 15.15 0.22 5.43
N ASP A 397 15.04 1.51 5.14
CA ASP A 397 15.04 2.53 6.19
C ASP A 397 13.77 2.47 7.05
N LEU A 398 12.63 2.14 6.45
CA LEU A 398 11.38 1.91 7.19
C LEU A 398 11.53 0.75 8.18
N VAL A 399 12.09 -0.39 7.73
CA VAL A 399 12.33 -1.56 8.58
C VAL A 399 13.29 -1.21 9.72
N LYS A 400 14.42 -0.55 9.42
CA LYS A 400 15.38 -0.08 10.44
C LYS A 400 14.77 0.89 11.44
N ALA A 401 13.86 1.77 11.01
CA ALA A 401 13.18 2.72 11.88
C ALA A 401 12.14 2.06 12.80
N ALA A 402 11.59 0.90 12.42
CA ALA A 402 10.68 0.12 13.27
C ALA A 402 11.41 -0.87 14.20
N GLU A 403 12.60 -1.33 13.81
CA GLU A 403 13.45 -2.26 14.58
C GLU A 403 14.39 -1.67 15.67
N PRO A 404 14.36 -0.39 16.12
CA PRO A 404 15.21 0.05 17.24
C PRO A 404 14.90 -0.61 18.59
N LEU A 405 13.86 -1.45 18.68
CA LEU A 405 13.46 -2.15 19.90
C LEU A 405 13.34 -3.68 19.66
N GLY A 406 14.49 -4.35 19.49
CA GLY A 406 14.69 -5.74 19.94
C GLY A 406 13.85 -6.85 19.28
N GLY A 407 13.98 -7.05 17.97
CA GLY A 407 13.53 -8.28 17.30
C GLY A 407 14.73 -9.15 16.90
N ARG A 408 14.84 -10.34 17.51
CA ARG A 408 15.80 -11.40 17.12
C ARG A 408 15.36 -12.11 15.85
#